data_AF-A0A453ESC5-F1
#
_entry.id   AF-A0A453ESC5-F1
#
_cell.length_a   1.000
_cell.length_b   1.000
_cell.length_c   1.000
_cell.angle_alpha   90.00
_cell.angle_beta   90.00
_cell.angle_gamma   90.00
#
_symmetry.space_group_name_H-M   'P 1'
#
loop_
_entity.id
_entity.type
_entity.pdbx_description
1 polymer ?
#
loop_
_entity_poly.entity_id
_entity_poly.type
_entity_poly.pdbx_seq_one_letter_code
_entity_poly.pdbx_strand_id
1 'polypeptide(L)' 'DHTPLLVDSGEANHMGNKNTFSFELSWFEKEGLFYMVAREWAKDFGGHSSVERWQNKIRHLRQFLRGWARNESGIYKQE' A
#
# COMPACT_ATOMS: atom_id res chain seq x y z
N ASP A 1 23.88 -4.90 14.73
CA ASP A 1 23.07 -4.99 13.51
C ASP A 1 21.72 -4.35 13.81
N HIS A 2 21.42 -3.21 13.21
CA HIS A 2 20.24 -2.41 13.51
C HIS A 2 19.42 -2.31 12.24
N THR A 3 18.48 -3.24 12.02
CA THR A 3 17.44 -3.08 10.99
C THR A 3 16.48 -2.02 11.50
N PRO A 4 16.51 -0.77 11.01
CA PRO A 4 15.61 0.25 11.52
C PRO A 4 14.21 -0.12 11.05
N LEU A 5 13.32 -0.40 12.01
CA LEU A 5 11.91 -0.57 11.69
C LEU A 5 11.42 0.77 11.15
N LEU A 6 11.01 0.81 9.89
CA LEU A 6 10.42 2.02 9.31
C LEU A 6 9.04 2.23 9.96
N VAL A 7 9.02 2.94 11.08
CA VAL A 7 7.80 3.44 11.72
C VAL A 7 7.39 4.68 10.93
N ASP A 8 6.37 4.52 10.09
CA ASP A 8 5.74 5.64 9.39
C ASP A 8 4.67 6.23 10.32
N SER A 9 5.01 7.32 11.01
CA SER A 9 4.09 8.04 11.91
C SER A 9 2.97 8.75 11.17
N GLY A 10 3.00 8.78 9.82
CA GLY A 10 2.05 9.55 9.00
C GLY A 10 2.26 11.07 9.07
N GLU A 11 3.25 11.53 9.84
CA GLU A 11 3.62 12.95 9.93
C GLU A 11 4.33 13.39 8.64
N ALA A 12 3.91 14.54 8.11
CA ALA A 12 4.48 15.08 6.90
C ALA A 12 5.92 15.56 7.17
N ASN A 13 6.92 14.73 6.85
CA ASN A 13 8.34 15.12 6.96
C ASN A 13 8.71 16.36 6.12
N HIS A 14 7.85 16.78 5.17
CA HIS A 14 7.92 18.05 4.46
C HIS A 14 6.51 18.53 4.10
N MET A 15 6.27 19.86 4.10
CA MET A 15 5.01 20.56 3.77
C MET A 15 4.42 20.31 2.35
N GLY A 16 4.83 19.25 1.66
CA GLY A 16 4.31 18.88 0.33
C GLY A 16 4.11 17.38 0.12
N ASN A 17 4.49 16.51 1.06
CA ASN A 17 4.39 15.07 0.84
C ASN A 17 3.00 14.53 1.20
N LYS A 18 2.01 14.72 0.31
CA LYS A 18 0.69 14.05 0.36
C LYS A 18 0.77 12.55 0.03
N ASN A 19 1.93 11.92 0.22
CA ASN A 19 2.14 10.50 -0.07
C ASN A 19 1.79 9.62 1.14
N THR A 20 0.79 9.99 1.92
CA THR A 20 0.21 9.10 2.92
C THR A 20 -0.67 8.06 2.20
N PHE A 21 -0.56 6.81 2.63
CA PHE A 21 -1.51 5.78 2.22
C PHE A 21 -2.79 5.96 3.05
N SER A 22 -3.92 6.10 2.38
CA SER A 22 -5.25 6.01 3.00
C SER A 22 -5.96 4.75 2.50
N PHE A 23 -6.83 4.22 3.36
CA PHE A 23 -7.73 3.13 3.04
C PHE A 23 -9.16 3.61 3.26
N GLU A 24 -10.06 3.33 2.33
CA GLU A 24 -11.47 3.71 2.43
C GLU A 24 -12.34 2.46 2.54
N LEU A 25 -13.38 2.50 3.37
CA LEU A 25 -14.30 1.37 3.54
C LEU A 25 -15.04 1.02 2.24
N SER A 26 -15.30 2.02 1.39
CA SER A 26 -15.91 1.86 0.06
C SER A 26 -15.11 0.92 -0.85
N TRP A 27 -13.82 0.69 -0.58
CA TRP A 27 -13.02 -0.24 -1.37
C TRP A 27 -13.52 -1.67 -1.27
N PHE A 28 -14.12 -2.06 -0.13
CA PHE A 28 -14.69 -3.40 0.03
C PHE A 28 -15.86 -3.68 -0.91
N GLU A 29 -16.49 -2.64 -1.44
CA GLU A 29 -17.58 -2.75 -2.42
C GLU A 29 -17.04 -2.97 -3.85
N LYS A 30 -15.73 -2.77 -4.08
CA LYS A 30 -15.11 -2.99 -5.39
C LYS A 30 -14.94 -4.47 -5.66
N GLU A 31 -15.57 -4.91 -6.75
CA GLU A 31 -15.43 -6.28 -7.23
C GLU A 31 -13.96 -6.60 -7.48
N GLY A 32 -13.53 -7.79 -7.02
CA GLY A 32 -12.16 -8.24 -7.21
C GLY A 32 -11.11 -7.62 -6.28
N LEU A 33 -11.47 -6.69 -5.35
CA LEU A 33 -10.52 -6.15 -4.37
C LEU A 33 -9.79 -7.28 -3.62
N PHE A 34 -10.54 -8.22 -3.04
CA PHE A 34 -9.96 -9.31 -2.25
C PHE A 34 -9.00 -10.17 -3.07
N TYR A 35 -9.38 -10.52 -4.30
CA TYR A 35 -8.53 -11.31 -5.19
C TYR A 35 -7.26 -10.54 -5.56
N MET A 36 -7.39 -9.24 -5.87
CA MET A 36 -6.27 -8.38 -6.20
C MET A 36 -5.29 -8.23 -5.03
N VAL A 37 -5.79 -7.99 -3.81
CA VAL A 37 -4.98 -7.91 -2.59
C VAL A 37 -4.27 -9.24 -2.31
N ALA A 38 -5.00 -10.37 -2.40
CA ALA A 38 -4.41 -11.69 -2.19
C ALA A 38 -3.30 -11.99 -3.22
N ARG A 39 -3.52 -11.67 -4.49
CA ARG A 39 -2.53 -11.83 -5.56
C ARG A 39 -1.29 -10.98 -5.32
N GLU A 40 -1.47 -9.72 -4.92
CA GLU A 40 -0.34 -8.83 -4.64
C GLU A 40 0.42 -9.28 -3.38
N TRP A 41 -0.30 -9.72 -2.36
CA TRP A 41 0.28 -10.23 -1.12
C TRP A 41 1.08 -11.52 -1.30
N ALA A 42 0.66 -12.38 -2.22
CA ALA A 42 1.34 -13.64 -2.52
C ALA A 42 2.73 -13.45 -3.17
N LYS A 43 3.00 -12.29 -3.78
CA LYS A 43 4.31 -12.00 -4.40
C LYS A 43 5.44 -12.05 -3.36
N ASP A 44 6.59 -12.55 -3.79
CA ASP A 44 7.81 -12.46 -3.01
C ASP A 44 8.48 -11.10 -3.22
N PHE A 45 8.88 -10.46 -2.13
CA PHE A 45 9.53 -9.15 -2.13
C PHE A 45 10.92 -9.19 -1.47
N GLY A 46 11.48 -10.39 -1.27
CA GLY A 46 12.81 -10.57 -0.70
C GLY A 46 12.94 -10.09 0.75
N GLY A 47 14.15 -10.21 1.29
CA GLY A 47 14.46 -9.91 2.69
C GLY A 47 15.16 -11.09 3.36
N HIS A 48 16.13 -10.78 4.20
CA HIS A 48 16.97 -11.78 4.87
C HIS A 48 16.31 -12.28 6.15
N SER A 49 15.58 -11.42 6.86
CA SER A 49 14.77 -11.80 8.02
C SER A 49 13.26 -11.86 7.72
N SER A 50 12.51 -12.53 8.59
CA SER A 50 11.04 -12.55 8.54
C SER A 50 10.43 -11.15 8.65
N VAL A 51 11.02 -10.30 9.48
CA VAL A 51 10.59 -8.90 9.67
C VAL A 51 10.81 -8.08 8.41
N GLU A 52 11.99 -8.17 7.79
CA GLU A 52 12.27 -7.48 6.52
C GLU A 52 11.31 -7.91 5.41
N ARG A 53 11.05 -9.22 5.30
CA ARG A 53 10.08 -9.73 4.32
C ARG A 53 8.68 -9.17 4.55
N TRP A 54 8.23 -9.11 5.80
CA TRP A 54 6.94 -8.53 6.15
C TRP A 54 6.88 -7.03 5.84
N GLN A 55 7.91 -6.28 6.21
CA GLN A 55 8.01 -4.84 5.91
C GLN A 55 8.00 -4.58 4.40
N ASN A 56 8.76 -5.37 3.64
CA ASN A 56 8.78 -5.27 2.18
C ASN A 56 7.39 -5.56 1.60
N LYS A 57 6.75 -6.67 1.99
CA LYS A 57 5.37 -7.00 1.58
C LYS A 57 4.41 -5.86 1.84
N ILE A 58 4.42 -5.31 3.05
CA ILE A 58 3.53 -4.22 3.45
C ILE A 58 3.82 -2.93 2.65
N ARG A 59 5.10 -2.59 2.44
CA ARG A 59 5.50 -1.43 1.63
C ARG A 59 5.00 -1.55 0.19
N HIS A 60 5.20 -2.71 -0.43
CA HIS A 60 4.77 -2.97 -1.79
C HIS A 60 3.24 -2.97 -1.93
N LEU A 61 2.54 -3.62 -1.00
CA LEU A 61 1.07 -3.62 -1.00
C LEU A 61 0.50 -2.21 -0.91
N ARG A 62 1.03 -1.37 -0.01
CA ARG A 62 0.60 0.04 0.10
C ARG A 62 0.87 0.82 -1.18
N GLN A 63 2.05 0.66 -1.79
CA GLN A 63 2.37 1.34 -3.06
C GLN A 63 1.42 0.92 -4.19
N PHE A 64 1.15 -0.38 -4.30
CA PHE A 64 0.24 -0.93 -5.29
C PHE A 64 -1.19 -0.39 -5.10
N LEU A 65 -1.74 -0.47 -3.88
CA LEU A 65 -3.10 -0.02 -3.58
C LEU A 65 -3.29 1.48 -3.82
N ARG A 66 -2.26 2.30 -3.60
CA ARG A 66 -2.32 3.73 -3.95
C ARG A 66 -2.47 3.97 -5.43
N GLY A 67 -1.72 3.23 -6.25
CA GLY A 67 -1.82 3.30 -7.71
C GLY A 67 -3.21 2.88 -8.17
N TRP A 68 -3.71 1.77 -7.64
CA TRP A 68 -5.05 1.27 -7.93
C TRP A 68 -6.13 2.28 -7.53
N ALA A 69 -6.13 2.80 -6.30
CA ALA A 69 -7.11 3.76 -5.84
C ALA A 69 -7.14 5.05 -6.67
N ARG A 70 -5.97 5.51 -7.15
CA ARG A 70 -5.89 6.65 -8.06
C ARG A 70 -6.57 6.35 -9.39
N ASN A 71 -6.39 5.15 -9.95
CA ASN A 71 -7.06 4.73 -11.18
C ASN A 71 -8.58 4.62 -10.97
N GLU A 72 -9.03 3.96 -9.91
CA GLU A 72 -10.47 3.87 -9.56
C GLU A 72 -11.10 5.26 -9.43
N SER A 73 -10.50 6.16 -8.65
CA SER A 73 -11.02 7.52 -8.47
C SER A 73 -11.02 8.36 -9.76
N GLY A 74 -10.19 8.00 -10.74
CA GLY A 74 -10.15 8.64 -12.06
C GLY A 74 -11.25 8.11 -12.98
N ILE A 75 -11.56 6.81 -12.92
CA ILE A 75 -12.64 6.17 -13.67
C ILE A 75 -13.98 6.76 -13.25
N TYR A 76 -14.25 6.86 -11.95
CA TYR A 76 -15.51 7.39 -11.41
C TYR A 76 -15.71 8.91 -11.59
N LYS A 77 -14.69 9.68 -12.00
CA LYS A 77 -14.83 11.12 -12.29
C LYS A 77 -15.12 11.42 -13.76
N GLN A 78 -15.03 10.41 -14.62
CA GLN A 78 -15.34 10.53 -16.05
C GLN A 78 -16.75 10.05 -16.40
N GLU A 79 -17.45 9.42 -15.47
CA GLU A 79 -18.89 9.15 -15.52
C GLU A 79 -19.69 10.34 -14.95
#